data_AF-A0AAE6X1V1-F1
#
_entry.id   AF-A0AAE6X1V1-F1
#
_cell.length_a   1.000
_cell.length_b   1.000
_cell.length_c   1.000
_cell.angle_alpha   90.00
_cell.angle_beta   90.00
_cell.angle_gamma   90.00
#
_symmetry.space_group_name_H-M   'P 1'
#
loop_
_entity.id
_entity.type
_entity.pdbx_description
1 polymer ?
#
loop_
_entity_poly.entity_id
_entity_poly.type
_entity_poly.pdbx_seq_one_letter_code
_entity_poly.pdbx_strand_id
1 'polypeptide(L)'
;MTNELNDIVNEVGIIDEPINNVLLHLNNIQPMSKAETFTQTVKERAEAFKNEYGDVYTPQALKEGIQAIYDEEKAKVEQSIRSENESFQAKRIKAIERAKQQIAHSDDLDSSEISKRVYHTQTLQSDLSLELMNADTGSSISAILSEKMELASRDKMKAIALLSSLHLFANKIDGLHDQERAYLLTKLKTNKDELNKMIYGNKHEAYRQVIEHLEKMDTNIYTADKLSINMNSNIERFL
;
A
#
# COMPACT_ATOMS: atom_id res chain seq x y z
N MET A 1 1.07 7.60 15.40
CA MET A 1 1.33 7.72 13.95
C MET A 1 0.09 7.23 13.25
N THR A 2 -0.59 8.10 12.52
CA THR A 2 -1.71 7.72 11.66
C THR A 2 -1.14 6.86 10.52
N ASN A 3 -1.80 5.74 10.25
CA ASN A 3 -1.44 4.84 9.15
C ASN A 3 -1.71 5.55 7.82
N GLU A 4 -0.76 5.59 6.88
CA GLU A 4 -0.92 6.24 5.57
C GLU A 4 -2.17 5.74 4.83
N LEU A 5 -2.53 4.46 5.00
CA LEU A 5 -3.77 3.89 4.47
C LEU A 5 -5.02 4.58 5.03
N ASN A 6 -4.99 4.98 6.29
CA ASN A 6 -6.08 5.69 6.95
C ASN A 6 -6.23 7.11 6.39
N ASP A 7 -5.11 7.77 6.08
CA ASP A 7 -5.14 9.11 5.47
C ASP A 7 -5.71 9.04 4.05
N ILE A 8 -5.27 8.07 3.24
CA ILE A 8 -5.78 7.82 1.88
C ILE A 8 -7.31 7.59 1.90
N VAL A 9 -7.80 6.73 2.80
CA VAL A 9 -9.22 6.37 2.88
C VAL A 9 -10.09 7.52 3.37
N ASN A 10 -9.62 8.26 4.39
CA ASN A 10 -10.38 9.35 5.00
C ASN A 10 -10.41 10.61 4.13
N GLU A 11 -9.32 10.94 3.42
CA GLU A 11 -9.24 12.13 2.58
C GLU A 11 -10.32 12.15 1.48
N VAL A 12 -10.62 10.97 0.91
CA VAL A 12 -11.60 10.84 -0.18
C VAL A 12 -12.92 10.18 0.22
N GLY A 13 -13.07 9.82 1.50
CA GLY A 13 -14.28 9.18 2.04
C GLY A 13 -14.59 7.83 1.39
N ILE A 14 -13.60 6.94 1.30
CA ILE A 14 -13.84 5.54 0.91
C ILE A 14 -14.54 4.83 2.08
N ILE A 15 -15.76 4.35 1.85
CA ILE A 15 -16.51 3.52 2.79
C ILE A 15 -16.64 2.14 2.15
N ASP A 16 -15.62 1.30 2.34
CA ASP A 16 -15.55 -0.05 1.77
C ASP A 16 -15.17 -1.05 2.88
N GLU A 17 -16.04 -2.03 3.10
CA GLU A 17 -15.91 -2.97 4.22
C GLU A 17 -14.60 -3.78 4.16
N PRO A 18 -14.20 -4.40 3.03
CA PRO A 18 -12.90 -5.05 2.90
C PRO A 18 -11.71 -4.16 3.30
N ILE A 19 -11.69 -2.91 2.85
CA ILE A 19 -10.61 -1.96 3.18
C ILE A 19 -10.65 -1.57 4.66
N ASN A 20 -11.83 -1.27 5.20
CA ASN A 20 -12.02 -0.93 6.60
C ASN A 20 -11.61 -2.07 7.54
N ASN A 21 -11.85 -3.32 7.15
CA ASN A 21 -11.41 -4.49 7.92
C ASN A 21 -9.89 -4.59 8.04
N VAL A 22 -9.14 -4.15 7.03
CA VAL A 22 -7.68 -4.07 7.11
C VAL A 22 -7.25 -2.95 8.05
N LEU A 23 -7.86 -1.77 7.94
CA LEU A 23 -7.58 -0.64 8.85
C LEU A 23 -7.87 -1.00 10.31
N LEU A 24 -9.01 -1.63 10.58
CA LEU A 24 -9.36 -2.11 11.92
C LEU A 24 -8.36 -3.14 12.43
N HIS A 25 -7.87 -4.04 11.57
CA HIS A 25 -6.83 -4.98 11.98
C HIS A 25 -5.56 -4.20 12.35
N LEU A 26 -5.06 -3.33 11.47
CA LEU A 26 -3.83 -2.57 11.68
C LEU A 26 -3.86 -1.72 12.95
N ASN A 27 -5.00 -1.08 13.25
CA ASN A 27 -5.16 -0.24 14.42
C ASN A 27 -5.25 -1.03 15.75
N ASN A 28 -5.59 -2.32 15.69
CA ASN A 28 -5.78 -3.17 16.87
C ASN A 28 -4.58 -4.08 17.16
N ILE A 29 -3.52 -4.04 16.35
CA ILE A 29 -2.32 -4.84 16.58
C ILE A 29 -1.55 -4.28 17.76
N GLN A 30 -1.34 -5.13 18.78
CA GLN A 30 -0.60 -4.77 19.99
C GLN A 30 0.54 -5.78 20.26
N PRO A 31 1.67 -5.68 19.55
CA PRO A 31 2.77 -6.63 19.68
C PRO A 31 3.38 -6.64 21.09
N MET A 32 3.48 -5.46 21.71
CA MET A 32 4.02 -5.33 23.07
C MET A 32 3.11 -5.99 24.11
N SER A 33 1.79 -5.82 24.01
CA SER A 33 0.84 -6.45 24.94
C SER A 33 0.91 -7.98 24.88
N LYS A 34 1.08 -8.56 23.68
CA LYS A 34 1.31 -10.01 23.53
C LYS A 34 2.63 -10.45 24.16
N ALA A 35 3.71 -9.71 23.97
CA ALA A 35 5.01 -10.00 24.58
C ALA A 35 4.93 -9.94 26.12
N GLU A 36 4.28 -8.91 26.66
CA GLU A 36 4.07 -8.74 28.11
C GLU A 36 3.25 -9.89 28.69
N THR A 37 2.17 -10.28 28.01
CA THR A 37 1.31 -11.40 28.43
C THR A 37 2.09 -12.70 28.44
N PHE A 38 2.87 -12.97 27.38
CA PHE A 38 3.75 -14.15 27.32
C PHE A 38 4.72 -14.19 28.51
N THR A 39 5.47 -13.12 28.73
CA THR A 39 6.47 -13.05 29.80
C THR A 39 5.83 -13.21 31.18
N GLN A 40 4.67 -12.60 31.40
CA GLN A 40 3.94 -12.72 32.65
C GLN A 40 3.43 -14.16 32.88
N THR A 41 2.85 -14.79 31.86
CA THR A 41 2.36 -16.18 31.96
C THR A 41 3.49 -17.17 32.22
N VAL A 42 4.63 -17.03 31.53
CA VAL A 42 5.81 -17.87 31.78
C VAL A 42 6.29 -17.71 33.22
N LYS A 43 6.40 -16.47 33.69
CA LYS A 43 6.84 -16.16 35.07
C LYS A 43 5.93 -16.82 36.11
N GLU A 44 4.62 -16.62 36.01
CA GLU A 44 3.64 -17.17 36.96
C GLU A 44 3.67 -18.70 36.98
N ARG A 45 3.73 -19.33 35.80
CA ARG A 45 3.80 -20.80 35.69
C ARG A 45 5.13 -21.35 36.20
N ALA A 46 6.25 -20.68 35.95
CA ALA A 46 7.56 -21.08 36.44
C ALA A 46 7.67 -20.95 37.97
N GLU A 47 7.16 -19.86 38.56
CA GLU A 47 7.11 -19.66 40.01
C GLU A 47 6.22 -20.73 40.68
N ALA A 48 5.05 -21.03 40.11
CA ALA A 48 4.19 -22.10 40.60
C ALA A 48 4.88 -23.47 40.56
N PHE A 49 5.53 -23.81 39.44
CA PHE A 49 6.26 -25.08 39.28
C PHE A 49 7.41 -25.21 40.29
N LYS A 50 8.17 -24.13 40.51
CA LYS A 50 9.26 -24.11 41.50
C LYS A 50 8.75 -24.26 42.92
N ASN A 51 7.62 -23.63 43.27
CA ASN A 51 7.02 -23.76 44.60
C ASN A 51 6.46 -25.17 44.86
N GLU A 52 5.92 -25.82 43.83
CA GLU A 52 5.34 -27.16 43.94
C GLU A 52 6.41 -28.27 44.00
N TYR A 53 7.48 -28.14 43.22
CA TYR A 53 8.46 -29.21 43.02
C TYR A 53 9.88 -28.89 43.52
N GLY A 54 10.10 -27.72 44.12
CA GLY A 54 11.41 -27.23 44.57
C GLY A 54 12.15 -28.16 45.52
N ASP A 55 11.40 -28.82 46.41
CA ASP A 55 11.95 -29.76 47.41
C ASP A 55 11.98 -31.22 46.92
N VAL A 56 11.35 -31.50 45.78
CA VAL A 56 11.13 -32.86 45.25
C VAL A 56 12.12 -33.18 44.13
N TYR A 57 12.39 -32.20 43.27
CA TYR A 57 13.23 -32.38 42.09
C TYR A 57 14.66 -31.88 42.30
N THR A 58 15.60 -32.51 41.58
CA THR A 58 16.96 -32.00 41.48
C THR A 58 16.95 -30.64 40.74
N PRO A 59 17.95 -29.77 40.97
CA PRO A 59 18.06 -28.50 40.25
C PRO A 59 18.00 -28.65 38.72
N GLN A 60 18.55 -29.75 38.18
CA GLN A 60 18.52 -30.05 36.75
C GLN A 60 17.11 -30.38 36.25
N ALA A 61 16.36 -31.20 36.99
CA ALA A 61 14.98 -31.54 36.62
C ALA A 61 14.03 -30.33 36.74
N LEU A 62 14.25 -29.45 37.73
CA LEU A 62 13.56 -28.16 37.85
C LEU A 62 13.82 -27.26 36.64
N LYS A 63 15.09 -27.17 36.21
CA LYS A 63 15.50 -26.42 35.03
C LYS A 63 14.82 -26.92 33.75
N GLU A 64 14.76 -28.23 33.56
CA GLU A 64 14.09 -28.84 32.41
C GLU A 64 12.58 -28.60 32.42
N GLY A 65 11.94 -28.65 33.60
CA GLY A 65 10.51 -28.34 33.74
C GLY A 65 10.17 -26.88 33.44
N ILE A 66 10.97 -25.93 33.94
CA ILE A 66 10.81 -24.50 33.64
C ILE A 66 11.04 -24.23 32.15
N GLN A 67 12.05 -24.87 31.55
CA GLN A 67 12.30 -24.76 30.11
C GLN A 67 11.13 -25.31 29.28
N ALA A 68 10.53 -26.43 29.69
CA ALA A 68 9.36 -26.98 29.02
C ALA A 68 8.14 -26.03 29.08
N ILE A 69 7.92 -25.33 30.20
CA ILE A 69 6.87 -24.30 30.32
C ILE A 69 7.12 -23.16 29.33
N TYR A 70 8.37 -22.68 29.25
CA TYR A 70 8.74 -21.63 28.32
C TYR A 70 8.48 -22.05 26.86
N ASP A 71 8.94 -23.24 26.48
CA ASP A 71 8.79 -23.74 25.11
C ASP A 71 7.32 -23.96 24.73
N GLU A 72 6.50 -24.44 25.68
CA GLU A 72 5.05 -24.59 25.50
C GLU A 72 4.36 -23.25 25.25
N GLU A 73 4.61 -22.24 26.09
CA GLU A 73 4.00 -20.92 25.93
C GLU A 73 4.52 -20.20 24.68
N LYS A 74 5.80 -20.38 24.35
CA LYS A 74 6.40 -19.83 23.13
C LYS A 74 5.69 -20.41 21.91
N ALA A 75 5.47 -21.73 21.88
CA ALA A 75 4.76 -22.39 20.78
C ALA A 75 3.32 -21.86 20.62
N LYS A 76 2.59 -21.65 21.73
CA LYS A 76 1.23 -21.07 21.70
C LYS A 76 1.23 -19.64 21.13
N VAL A 77 2.16 -18.81 21.56
CA VAL A 77 2.29 -17.42 21.08
C VAL A 77 2.67 -17.40 19.60
N GLU A 78 3.64 -18.20 19.18
CA GLU A 78 4.01 -18.33 17.76
C GLU A 78 2.84 -18.81 16.90
N GLN A 79 2.05 -19.78 17.36
CA GLN A 79 0.86 -20.25 16.65
C GLN A 79 -0.20 -19.15 16.54
N SER A 80 -0.43 -18.38 17.62
CA SER A 80 -1.36 -17.24 17.61
C SER A 80 -0.93 -16.18 16.60
N ILE A 81 0.36 -15.83 16.58
CA ILE A 81 0.93 -14.85 15.63
C ILE A 81 0.77 -15.34 14.19
N ARG A 82 1.05 -16.62 13.92
CA ARG A 82 0.88 -17.20 12.57
C ARG A 82 -0.57 -17.09 12.10
N SER A 83 -1.53 -17.48 12.95
CA SER A 83 -2.96 -17.37 12.64
C SER A 83 -3.41 -15.93 12.37
N GLU A 84 -2.92 -14.96 13.15
CA GLU A 84 -3.23 -13.55 12.95
C GLU A 84 -2.60 -12.99 11.66
N ASN A 85 -1.36 -13.37 11.34
CA ASN A 85 -0.70 -13.02 10.08
C ASN A 85 -1.44 -13.60 8.87
N GLU A 86 -1.87 -14.87 8.94
CA GLU A 86 -2.69 -15.50 7.89
C GLU A 86 -4.03 -14.79 7.71
N SER A 87 -4.70 -14.46 8.81
CA SER A 87 -5.94 -13.68 8.82
C SER A 87 -5.74 -12.29 8.22
N PHE A 88 -4.64 -11.62 8.56
CA PHE A 88 -4.28 -10.33 7.99
C PHE A 88 -4.04 -10.44 6.48
N GLN A 89 -3.28 -11.44 6.03
CA GLN A 89 -3.02 -11.68 4.62
C GLN A 89 -4.32 -11.93 3.84
N ALA A 90 -5.26 -12.71 4.38
CA ALA A 90 -6.56 -12.95 3.76
C ALA A 90 -7.39 -11.66 3.63
N LYS A 91 -7.42 -10.81 4.67
CA LYS A 91 -8.09 -9.50 4.63
C LYS A 91 -7.44 -8.58 3.60
N ARG A 92 -6.11 -8.55 3.56
CA ARG A 92 -5.31 -7.76 2.61
C ARG A 92 -5.63 -8.13 1.16
N ILE A 93 -5.67 -9.43 0.85
CA ILE A 93 -6.01 -9.93 -0.50
C ILE A 93 -7.41 -9.48 -0.89
N LYS A 94 -8.41 -9.67 -0.02
CA LYS A 94 -9.78 -9.22 -0.29
C LYS A 94 -9.89 -7.71 -0.51
N ALA A 95 -9.17 -6.90 0.27
CA ALA A 95 -9.14 -5.45 0.10
C ALA A 95 -8.52 -5.04 -1.25
N ILE A 96 -7.42 -5.69 -1.66
CA ILE A 96 -6.78 -5.47 -2.96
C ILE A 96 -7.73 -5.86 -4.10
N GLU A 97 -8.34 -7.04 -4.03
CA GLU A 97 -9.32 -7.49 -5.04
C GLU A 97 -10.49 -6.53 -5.15
N ARG A 98 -11.03 -6.07 -4.01
CA ARG A 98 -12.13 -5.12 -3.98
C ARG A 98 -11.73 -3.77 -4.60
N ALA A 99 -10.55 -3.25 -4.28
CA ALA A 99 -10.03 -2.02 -4.89
C ALA A 99 -9.84 -2.18 -6.41
N LYS A 100 -9.33 -3.34 -6.87
CA LYS A 100 -9.21 -3.67 -8.30
C LYS A 100 -10.58 -3.70 -9.00
N GLN A 101 -11.60 -4.26 -8.36
CA GLN A 101 -12.97 -4.23 -8.88
C GLN A 101 -13.54 -2.82 -8.97
N GLN A 102 -13.33 -1.98 -7.96
CA GLN A 102 -13.82 -0.59 -7.97
C GLN A 102 -13.16 0.24 -9.09
N ILE A 103 -11.88 -0.02 -9.37
CA ILE A 103 -11.18 0.53 -10.53
C ILE A 103 -11.83 0.06 -11.83
N ALA A 104 -11.96 -1.26 -12.01
CA ALA A 104 -12.52 -1.83 -13.24
C ALA A 104 -13.97 -1.40 -13.52
N HIS A 105 -14.81 -1.26 -12.48
CA HIS A 105 -16.20 -0.83 -12.63
C HIS A 105 -16.33 0.64 -13.08
N SER A 106 -15.34 1.47 -12.76
CA SER A 106 -15.28 2.84 -13.27
C SER A 106 -14.88 2.91 -14.76
N ASP A 107 -14.32 1.82 -15.29
CA ASP A 107 -13.88 1.66 -16.67
C ASP A 107 -14.89 0.90 -17.56
N ASP A 108 -16.01 0.42 -17.02
CA ASP A 108 -17.09 -0.20 -17.79
C ASP A 108 -17.77 0.86 -18.68
N LEU A 109 -17.47 0.80 -19.98
CA LEU A 109 -17.93 1.75 -20.98
C LEU A 109 -18.73 1.03 -22.04
N ASP A 110 -19.82 1.65 -22.48
CA ASP A 110 -20.53 1.17 -23.65
C ASP A 110 -19.70 1.38 -24.94
N SER A 111 -20.06 0.65 -25.99
CA SER A 111 -19.36 0.67 -27.28
C SER A 111 -19.42 2.03 -27.99
N SER A 112 -20.46 2.83 -27.72
CA SER A 112 -20.62 4.19 -28.27
C SER A 112 -19.59 5.13 -27.65
N GLU A 113 -19.39 5.03 -26.34
CA GLU A 113 -18.44 5.83 -25.60
C GLU A 113 -16.98 5.46 -25.96
N ILE A 114 -16.70 4.18 -26.17
CA ILE A 114 -15.40 3.73 -26.71
C ILE A 114 -15.14 4.37 -28.07
N SER A 115 -16.13 4.36 -28.97
CA SER A 115 -15.99 4.93 -30.32
C SER A 115 -15.70 6.43 -30.29
N LYS A 116 -16.37 7.19 -29.41
CA LYS A 116 -16.08 8.63 -29.20
C LYS A 116 -14.67 8.85 -28.68
N ARG A 117 -14.22 8.06 -27.69
CA ARG A 117 -12.86 8.16 -27.15
C ARG A 117 -11.81 7.93 -28.21
N VAL A 118 -11.98 6.90 -29.04
CA VAL A 118 -11.07 6.61 -30.17
C VAL A 118 -11.03 7.79 -31.14
N TYR A 119 -12.19 8.30 -31.56
CA TYR A 119 -12.28 9.43 -32.48
C TYR A 119 -11.56 10.68 -31.94
N HIS A 120 -11.84 11.08 -30.69
CA HIS A 120 -11.20 12.24 -30.07
C HIS A 120 -9.70 12.04 -29.88
N THR A 121 -9.26 10.83 -29.53
CA THR A 121 -7.84 10.51 -29.38
C THR A 121 -7.11 10.59 -30.73
N GLN A 122 -7.66 10.01 -31.79
CA GLN A 122 -7.05 10.05 -33.13
C GLN A 122 -6.97 11.48 -33.68
N THR A 123 -8.03 12.27 -33.47
CA THR A 123 -8.06 13.69 -33.87
C THR A 123 -6.95 14.46 -33.16
N LEU A 124 -6.89 14.34 -31.83
CA LEU A 124 -5.88 15.04 -31.04
C LEU A 124 -4.46 14.58 -31.36
N GLN A 125 -4.22 13.28 -31.60
CA GLN A 125 -2.90 12.77 -31.97
C GLN A 125 -2.44 13.34 -33.32
N SER A 126 -3.36 13.49 -34.27
CA SER A 126 -3.07 14.10 -35.58
C SER A 126 -2.68 15.56 -35.43
N ASP A 127 -3.47 16.33 -34.66
CA ASP A 127 -3.19 17.74 -34.38
C ASP A 127 -1.86 17.92 -33.63
N LEU A 128 -1.65 17.15 -32.56
CA LEU A 128 -0.42 17.18 -31.77
C LEU A 128 0.81 16.79 -32.58
N SER A 129 0.70 15.83 -33.50
CA SER A 129 1.82 15.44 -34.34
C SER A 129 2.27 16.60 -35.23
N LEU A 130 1.33 17.38 -35.77
CA LEU A 130 1.63 18.57 -36.57
C LEU A 130 2.20 19.71 -35.72
N GLU A 131 1.60 19.99 -34.56
CA GLU A 131 2.06 21.04 -33.65
C GLU A 131 3.46 20.73 -33.10
N LEU A 132 3.71 19.50 -32.67
CA LEU A 132 4.99 19.08 -32.11
C LEU A 132 6.08 18.91 -33.18
N MET A 133 5.72 18.61 -34.44
CA MET A 133 6.69 18.59 -35.53
C MET A 133 7.40 19.94 -35.64
N ASN A 134 6.67 21.04 -35.46
CA ASN A 134 7.16 22.42 -35.58
C ASN A 134 7.68 23.02 -34.26
N ALA A 135 7.67 22.27 -33.15
CA ALA A 135 8.03 22.76 -31.83
C ALA A 135 9.49 22.44 -31.47
N ASP A 136 10.44 23.31 -31.85
CA ASP A 136 11.88 23.00 -31.76
C ASP A 136 12.56 23.43 -30.45
N THR A 137 11.80 23.96 -29.49
CA THR A 137 12.34 24.40 -28.20
C THR A 137 11.53 23.81 -27.05
N GLY A 138 12.16 23.68 -25.88
CA GLY A 138 11.47 23.23 -24.69
C GLY A 138 10.30 24.15 -24.30
N SER A 139 10.41 25.45 -24.54
CA SER A 139 9.35 26.42 -24.28
C SER A 139 8.14 26.25 -25.21
N SER A 140 8.35 26.00 -26.51
CA SER A 140 7.26 25.72 -27.46
C SER A 140 6.50 24.44 -27.09
N ILE A 141 7.22 23.37 -26.74
CA ILE A 141 6.62 22.10 -26.31
C ILE A 141 5.82 22.30 -25.00
N SER A 142 6.38 23.07 -24.06
CA SER A 142 5.73 23.43 -22.80
C SER A 142 4.43 24.22 -23.02
N ALA A 143 4.41 25.14 -23.98
CA ALA A 143 3.25 25.96 -24.31
C ALA A 143 2.11 25.10 -24.89
N ILE A 144 2.43 24.23 -25.86
CA ILE A 144 1.46 23.29 -26.44
C ILE A 144 0.87 22.38 -25.36
N LEU A 145 1.73 21.81 -24.49
CA LEU A 145 1.27 20.96 -23.40
C LEU A 145 0.34 21.72 -22.44
N SER A 146 0.68 22.96 -22.10
CA SER A 146 -0.15 23.81 -21.23
C SER A 146 -1.50 24.16 -21.86
N GLU A 147 -1.53 24.47 -23.16
CA GLU A 147 -2.78 24.73 -23.90
C GLU A 147 -3.69 23.48 -23.88
N LYS A 148 -3.14 22.31 -24.20
CA LYS A 148 -3.95 21.08 -24.23
C LYS A 148 -4.42 20.69 -22.82
N MET A 149 -3.62 20.93 -21.79
CA MET A 149 -4.04 20.76 -20.39
C MET A 149 -5.21 21.69 -20.02
N GLU A 150 -5.20 22.95 -20.45
CA GLU A 150 -6.33 23.86 -20.22
C GLU A 150 -7.61 23.34 -20.86
N LEU A 151 -7.53 22.83 -22.10
CA LEU A 151 -8.68 22.22 -22.77
C LEU A 151 -9.15 20.93 -22.09
N ALA A 152 -8.22 20.10 -21.63
CA ALA A 152 -8.51 18.87 -20.89
C ALA A 152 -9.20 19.15 -19.55
N SER A 153 -8.86 20.25 -18.87
CA SER A 153 -9.48 20.62 -17.59
C SER A 153 -10.99 20.89 -17.69
N ARG A 154 -11.49 21.21 -18.89
CA ARG A 154 -12.89 21.56 -19.17
C ARG A 154 -13.71 20.40 -19.72
N ASP A 155 -13.06 19.35 -20.20
CA ASP A 155 -13.70 18.26 -20.94
C ASP A 155 -12.99 16.93 -20.69
N LYS A 156 -13.69 16.00 -20.05
CA LYS A 156 -13.19 14.66 -19.71
C LYS A 156 -12.77 13.86 -20.95
N MET A 157 -13.41 14.03 -22.10
CA MET A 157 -13.01 13.35 -23.35
C MET A 157 -11.68 13.88 -23.87
N LYS A 158 -11.46 15.19 -23.77
CA LYS A 158 -10.17 15.80 -24.11
C LYS A 158 -9.08 15.39 -23.13
N ALA A 159 -9.41 15.27 -21.83
CA ALA A 159 -8.47 14.74 -20.85
C ALA A 159 -8.05 13.29 -21.17
N ILE A 160 -9.00 12.41 -21.50
CA ILE A 160 -8.73 11.03 -21.92
C ILE A 160 -7.85 10.99 -23.18
N ALA A 161 -8.20 11.78 -24.19
CA ALA A 161 -7.45 11.87 -25.44
C ALA A 161 -6.02 12.37 -25.18
N LEU A 162 -5.84 13.41 -24.36
CA LEU A 162 -4.54 13.96 -24.03
C LEU A 162 -3.69 12.97 -23.23
N LEU A 163 -4.27 12.31 -22.22
CA LEU A 163 -3.59 11.27 -21.44
C LEU A 163 -3.05 10.16 -22.35
N SER A 164 -3.85 9.71 -23.32
CA SER A 164 -3.48 8.70 -24.30
C SER A 164 -2.41 9.17 -25.29
N SER A 165 -2.22 10.49 -25.41
CA SER A 165 -1.32 11.13 -26.37
C SER A 165 -0.04 11.68 -25.75
N LEU A 166 0.15 11.60 -24.42
CA LEU A 166 1.34 12.11 -23.73
C LEU A 166 2.66 11.50 -24.23
N HIS A 167 2.61 10.31 -24.82
CA HIS A 167 3.79 9.67 -25.42
C HIS A 167 4.37 10.49 -26.58
N LEU A 168 3.56 11.25 -27.32
CA LEU A 168 4.04 12.14 -28.39
C LEU A 168 4.91 13.27 -27.83
N PHE A 169 4.54 13.82 -26.67
CA PHE A 169 5.35 14.79 -25.95
C PHE A 169 6.65 14.16 -25.44
N ALA A 170 6.58 12.97 -24.84
CA ALA A 170 7.77 12.26 -24.36
C ALA A 170 8.80 12.05 -25.48
N ASN A 171 8.35 11.58 -26.64
CA ASN A 171 9.20 11.37 -27.82
C ASN A 171 9.84 12.66 -28.31
N LYS A 172 9.11 13.79 -28.33
CA LYS A 172 9.66 15.08 -28.74
C LYS A 172 10.65 15.64 -27.71
N ILE A 173 10.37 15.44 -26.42
CA ILE A 173 11.23 15.87 -25.30
C ILE A 173 12.57 15.13 -25.30
N ASP A 174 12.59 13.86 -25.71
CA ASP A 174 13.84 13.08 -25.79
C ASP A 174 14.85 13.62 -26.80
N GLY A 175 14.43 14.45 -27.75
CA GLY A 175 15.31 15.14 -28.70
C GLY A 175 15.94 16.43 -28.18
N LEU A 176 15.64 16.87 -26.94
CA LEU A 176 16.12 18.12 -26.36
C LEU A 176 17.41 17.94 -25.56
N HIS A 177 18.07 19.07 -25.25
CA HIS A 177 19.21 19.10 -24.33
C HIS A 177 18.80 18.75 -22.88
N ASP A 178 19.74 18.16 -22.13
CA ASP A 178 19.47 17.49 -20.84
C ASP A 178 18.70 18.34 -19.82
N GLN A 179 19.01 19.64 -19.72
CA GLN A 179 18.37 20.53 -18.74
C GLN A 179 16.89 20.78 -19.07
N GLU A 180 16.58 21.06 -20.34
CA GLU A 180 15.19 21.26 -20.80
C GLU A 180 14.41 19.95 -20.75
N ARG A 181 15.08 18.84 -21.12
CA ARG A 181 14.52 17.50 -21.06
C ARG A 181 14.08 17.12 -19.65
N ALA A 182 14.95 17.27 -18.65
CA ALA A 182 14.63 16.92 -17.26
C ALA A 182 13.45 17.74 -16.70
N TYR A 183 13.41 19.05 -16.99
CA TYR A 183 12.30 19.93 -16.60
C TYR A 183 10.98 19.47 -17.22
N LEU A 184 10.96 19.20 -18.54
CA LEU A 184 9.74 18.83 -19.24
C LEU A 184 9.25 17.42 -18.90
N LEU A 185 10.14 16.46 -18.64
CA LEU A 185 9.75 15.14 -18.14
C LEU A 185 9.07 15.24 -16.77
N THR A 186 9.57 16.11 -15.90
CA THR A 186 8.94 16.37 -14.59
C THR A 186 7.55 16.97 -14.78
N LYS A 187 7.42 17.98 -15.64
CA LYS A 187 6.13 18.59 -15.98
C LYS A 187 5.15 17.59 -16.60
N LEU A 188 5.63 16.72 -17.50
CA LEU A 188 4.82 15.69 -18.15
C LEU A 188 4.29 14.68 -17.14
N LYS A 189 5.11 14.30 -16.14
CA LYS A 189 4.68 13.45 -15.04
C LYS A 189 3.58 14.12 -14.20
N THR A 190 3.79 15.37 -13.77
CA THR A 190 2.78 16.11 -13.00
C THR A 190 1.46 16.23 -13.76
N ASN A 191 1.50 16.55 -15.05
CA ASN A 191 0.31 16.66 -15.89
C ASN A 191 -0.38 15.31 -16.10
N LYS A 192 0.38 14.22 -16.22
CA LYS A 192 -0.17 12.86 -16.28
C LYS A 192 -0.96 12.53 -15.01
N ASP A 193 -0.41 12.88 -13.84
CA ASP A 193 -1.05 12.63 -12.55
C ASP A 193 -2.34 13.47 -12.42
N GLU A 194 -2.30 14.73 -12.84
CA GLU A 194 -3.47 15.62 -12.87
C GLU A 194 -4.57 15.10 -13.82
N LEU A 195 -4.22 14.65 -15.02
CA LEU A 195 -5.16 14.07 -15.98
C LEU A 195 -5.80 12.79 -15.43
N ASN A 196 -5.02 11.89 -14.82
CA ASN A 196 -5.57 10.70 -14.16
C ASN A 196 -6.62 11.09 -13.10
N LYS A 197 -6.32 12.10 -12.27
CA LYS A 197 -7.25 12.61 -11.26
C LYS A 197 -8.53 13.18 -11.88
N MET A 198 -8.44 13.92 -12.98
CA MET A 198 -9.62 14.46 -13.70
C MET A 198 -10.48 13.36 -14.33
N ILE A 199 -9.86 12.34 -14.91
CA ILE A 199 -10.56 11.29 -15.66
C ILE A 199 -11.24 10.32 -14.70
N TYR A 200 -10.50 9.79 -13.74
CA TYR A 200 -10.97 8.71 -12.89
C TYR A 200 -11.51 9.21 -11.53
N GLY A 201 -11.23 10.47 -11.18
CA GLY A 201 -11.64 11.08 -9.92
C GLY A 201 -10.75 10.67 -8.74
N ASN A 202 -10.89 11.40 -7.63
CA ASN A 202 -10.06 11.21 -6.44
C ASN A 202 -10.22 9.81 -5.81
N LYS A 203 -11.42 9.22 -5.88
CA LYS A 203 -11.67 7.88 -5.31
C LYS A 203 -10.95 6.77 -6.06
N HIS A 204 -10.88 6.86 -7.38
CA HIS A 204 -10.17 5.87 -8.18
C HIS A 204 -8.66 5.89 -7.91
N GLU A 205 -8.08 7.08 -7.83
CA GLU A 205 -6.68 7.24 -7.48
C GLU A 205 -6.39 6.77 -6.05
N ALA A 206 -7.30 7.06 -5.11
CA ALA A 206 -7.21 6.52 -3.76
C ALA A 206 -7.27 4.98 -3.74
N TYR A 207 -8.12 4.34 -4.56
CA TYR A 207 -8.10 2.87 -4.69
C TYR A 207 -6.78 2.33 -5.27
N ARG A 208 -6.13 3.05 -6.21
CA ARG A 208 -4.80 2.68 -6.69
C ARG A 208 -3.75 2.78 -5.58
N GLN A 209 -3.77 3.86 -4.81
CA GLN A 209 -2.86 4.05 -3.68
C GLN A 209 -3.09 3.02 -2.58
N VAL A 210 -4.36 2.63 -2.32
CA VAL A 210 -4.70 1.51 -1.42
C VAL A 210 -4.05 0.22 -1.92
N ILE A 211 -4.16 -0.11 -3.21
CA ILE A 211 -3.52 -1.31 -3.78
C ILE A 211 -2.00 -1.25 -3.60
N GLU A 212 -1.37 -0.15 -4.00
CA GLU A 212 0.08 0.00 -3.91
C GLU A 212 0.58 -0.11 -2.46
N HIS A 213 -0.10 0.54 -1.53
CA HIS A 213 0.26 0.49 -0.11
C HIS A 213 0.10 -0.92 0.47
N LEU A 214 -1.01 -1.62 0.15
CA LEU A 214 -1.26 -2.97 0.63
C LEU A 214 -0.36 -4.03 -0.05
N GLU A 215 0.07 -3.82 -1.30
CA GLU A 215 1.00 -4.72 -1.99
C GLU A 215 2.43 -4.57 -1.44
N LYS A 216 2.83 -3.36 -1.01
CA LYS A 216 4.14 -3.09 -0.40
C LYS A 216 4.24 -3.45 1.09
N MET A 217 3.10 -3.56 1.77
CA MET A 217 3.06 -3.85 3.20
C MET A 217 3.53 -5.28 3.49
N ASP A 218 4.39 -5.43 4.51
CA ASP A 218 4.81 -6.75 4.98
C ASP A 218 3.60 -7.55 5.48
N THR A 219 3.61 -8.84 5.16
CA THR A 219 2.62 -9.80 5.65
C THR A 219 2.82 -10.15 7.11
N ASN A 220 4.03 -9.95 7.65
CA ASN A 220 4.35 -10.13 9.05
C ASN A 220 4.14 -8.84 9.86
N ILE A 221 2.89 -8.57 10.17
CA ILE A 221 2.47 -7.34 10.87
C ILE A 221 2.98 -7.22 12.31
N TYR A 222 3.44 -8.33 12.91
CA TYR A 222 3.99 -8.34 14.25
C TYR A 222 5.49 -8.02 14.28
N THR A 223 6.19 -7.99 13.13
CA THR A 223 7.66 -7.94 13.03
C THR A 223 8.28 -8.90 14.05
N ALA A 224 8.33 -10.20 13.71
CA ALA A 224 8.75 -11.28 14.62
C ALA A 224 10.00 -10.94 15.47
N ASP A 225 10.92 -10.14 14.93
CA ASP A 225 12.10 -9.59 15.61
C ASP A 225 11.75 -8.84 16.91
N LYS A 226 10.69 -8.03 16.95
CA LYS A 226 10.28 -7.27 18.15
C LYS A 226 9.70 -8.14 19.25
N LEU A 227 9.04 -9.24 18.89
CA LEU A 227 8.59 -10.23 19.85
C LEU A 227 9.78 -11.06 20.37
N SER A 228 10.69 -11.45 19.48
CA SER A 228 11.86 -12.27 19.83
C SER A 228 12.84 -11.61 20.81
N ILE A 229 13.01 -10.28 20.73
CA ILE A 229 13.87 -9.51 21.64
C ILE A 229 13.30 -9.47 23.08
N ASN A 230 11.98 -9.58 23.23
CA ASN A 230 11.31 -9.55 24.54
C ASN A 230 10.92 -10.93 25.09
N MET A 231 10.87 -11.97 24.27
CA MET A 231 10.57 -13.33 24.76
C MET A 231 11.70 -13.91 25.62
N ASN A 232 12.95 -13.46 25.48
CA ASN A 232 14.07 -14.00 26.26
C ASN A 232 14.32 -13.21 27.56
N SER A 233 13.31 -13.05 28.40
CA SER A 233 13.50 -12.39 29.71
C SER A 233 14.18 -13.35 30.68
N ASN A 234 15.52 -13.45 30.60
CA ASN A 234 16.40 -14.04 31.63
C ASN A 234 15.77 -15.22 32.40
N ILE A 235 15.44 -16.31 31.70
CA ILE A 235 15.03 -17.58 32.34
C ILE A 235 16.03 -17.98 33.42
N GLU A 236 17.31 -17.63 33.25
CA GLU A 236 18.38 -17.78 34.25
C GLU A 236 18.11 -17.16 35.62
N ARG A 237 17.19 -16.19 35.76
CA ARG A 237 16.77 -15.68 37.07
C ARG A 237 15.80 -16.59 37.81
N PHE A 238 15.13 -17.49 37.09
CA PHE A 238 14.18 -18.45 37.65
C PHE A 238 14.80 -19.83 37.86
N LEU A 239 15.84 -20.16 37.10
CA LEU A 239 16.79 -21.25 37.33
C LEU A 239 17.54 -21.09 38.67
#